data_AF-A0A3E1EXP9-F1
#
_entry.id   AF-A0A3E1EXP9-F1
#
_cell.length_a   1.000
_cell.length_b   1.000
_cell.length_c   1.000
_cell.angle_alpha   90.00
_cell.angle_beta   90.00
_cell.angle_gamma   90.00
#
_symmetry.space_group_name_H-M   'P 1'
#
loop_
_entity.id
_entity.type
_entity.pdbx_description
1 polymer ?
#
loop_
_entity_poly.entity_id
_entity_poly.type
_entity_poly.pdbx_seq_one_letter_code
_entity_poly.pdbx_strand_id
1 'polypeptide(L)'
;MNTLKYNLYFLESQFIGYPMVIKITILLITILSIIYLISLLRIFLIARTQKIDKMREETIKKRYENTLQKILFTKENISITEVRNKLGIKNRQLKEWEKSKITHLIIDLIKQNQKIELKTEQ
;
A
#
# COMPACT_ATOMS: atom_id res chain seq x y z
N MET A 1 17.34 2.28 34.38
CA MET A 1 18.05 3.56 34.21
C MET A 1 19.58 3.47 34.32
N ASN A 2 20.16 2.40 34.87
CA ASN A 2 21.63 2.31 35.07
C ASN A 2 22.40 1.77 33.84
N THR A 3 21.78 0.93 33.01
CA THR A 3 22.42 0.31 31.83
C THR A 3 22.68 1.28 30.68
N LEU A 4 21.76 2.20 30.41
CA LEU A 4 21.97 3.26 29.39
C LEU A 4 23.12 4.18 29.76
N LYS A 5 23.19 4.60 31.03
CA LYS A 5 24.26 5.45 31.55
C LYS A 5 25.61 4.72 31.45
N TYR A 6 25.64 3.44 31.84
CA TYR A 6 26.84 2.60 31.71
C TYR A 6 27.32 2.49 30.25
N ASN A 7 26.40 2.24 29.30
CA ASN A 7 26.75 2.12 27.88
C ASN A 7 27.27 3.45 27.29
N LEU A 8 26.67 4.58 27.68
CA LEU A 8 27.13 5.90 27.28
C LEU A 8 28.54 6.20 27.82
N TYR A 9 28.80 5.92 29.10
CA TYR A 9 30.14 6.09 29.66
C TYR A 9 31.18 5.16 29.03
N PHE A 10 30.80 3.92 28.69
CA PHE A 10 31.69 3.00 27.99
C PHE A 10 32.06 3.52 26.59
N LEU A 11 31.07 4.06 25.86
CA LEU A 11 31.29 4.72 24.57
C LEU A 11 32.18 5.95 24.72
N GLU A 12 31.91 6.81 25.69
CA GLU A 12 32.72 8.01 25.95
C GLU A 12 34.16 7.65 26.33
N SER A 13 34.33 6.60 27.14
CA SER A 13 35.64 6.10 27.57
C SER A 13 36.52 5.63 26.41
N GLN A 14 35.94 4.99 25.40
CA GLN A 14 36.65 4.60 24.17
C GLN A 14 37.25 5.81 23.43
N PHE A 15 36.70 7.01 23.61
CA PHE A 15 37.15 8.20 22.89
C PHE A 15 38.09 9.12 23.70
N ILE A 16 38.39 8.81 24.96
CA ILE A 16 39.16 9.70 25.86
C ILE A 16 40.55 10.06 25.29
N GLY A 17 41.22 9.14 24.59
CA GLY A 17 42.56 9.34 24.03
C GLY A 17 42.63 9.92 22.61
N TYR A 18 41.50 10.14 21.94
CA TYR A 18 41.51 10.59 20.54
C TYR A 18 41.55 12.12 20.42
N PRO A 19 42.31 12.67 19.45
CA PRO A 19 42.25 14.08 19.07
C PRO A 19 40.83 14.58 18.83
N MET A 20 40.56 15.83 19.20
CA MET A 20 39.23 16.45 19.11
C MET A 20 38.62 16.34 17.70
N VAL A 21 39.45 16.45 16.66
CA VAL A 21 39.03 16.32 15.25
C VAL A 21 38.33 14.98 15.00
N ILE A 22 38.89 13.88 15.50
CA ILE A 22 38.35 12.52 15.30
C ILE A 22 36.99 12.38 15.97
N LYS A 23 36.81 12.95 17.17
CA LYS A 23 35.53 12.93 17.90
C LYS A 23 34.42 13.61 17.10
N ILE A 24 34.73 14.76 16.49
CA ILE A 24 33.78 15.52 15.65
C ILE A 24 33.43 14.73 14.39
N THR A 25 34.40 14.09 13.74
CA THR A 25 34.15 13.28 12.54
C THR A 25 33.24 12.09 12.85
N ILE A 26 33.47 11.39 13.96
CA ILE A 26 32.63 10.26 14.37
C ILE A 26 31.20 10.71 14.68
N LEU A 27 31.06 11.86 15.36
CA LEU A 27 29.74 12.45 15.63
C LEU A 27 29.01 12.78 14.32
N LEU A 28 29.69 13.38 13.35
CA LEU A 28 29.15 13.68 12.03
C LEU A 28 28.69 12.41 11.29
N ILE A 29 29.54 11.38 11.26
CA ILE A 29 29.22 10.08 10.63
C ILE A 29 28.03 9.41 11.32
N THR A 30 27.96 9.50 12.65
CA THR A 30 26.86 8.92 13.44
C THR A 30 25.54 9.59 13.10
N ILE A 31 25.51 10.93 13.03
CA ILE A 31 24.33 11.69 12.62
C ILE A 31 23.92 11.31 11.19
N LEU A 32 24.88 11.25 10.27
CA LEU A 32 24.63 10.90 8.88
C LEU A 32 24.05 9.48 8.76
N SER A 33 24.59 8.53 9.53
CA SER A 33 24.11 7.15 9.59
C SER A 33 22.67 7.07 10.10
N ILE A 34 22.32 7.84 11.13
CA ILE A 34 20.95 7.90 11.67
C ILE A 34 19.98 8.42 10.60
N ILE A 35 20.33 9.51 9.90
CA ILE A 35 19.49 10.08 8.83
C ILE A 35 19.28 9.05 7.71
N TYR A 36 20.35 8.33 7.33
CA TYR A 36 20.28 7.29 6.32
C TYR A 36 19.34 6.15 6.75
N LEU A 37 19.46 5.66 7.99
CA LEU A 37 18.60 4.62 8.55
C LEU A 37 17.12 5.05 8.57
N ILE A 38 16.83 6.29 8.98
CA ILE A 38 15.45 6.82 8.98
C ILE A 38 14.88 6.84 7.57
N SER A 39 15.69 7.23 6.58
CA SER A 39 15.28 7.28 5.18
C SER A 39 14.96 5.90 4.64
N LEU A 40 15.81 4.92 4.93
CA LEU A 40 15.61 3.52 4.57
C LEU A 40 14.34 2.95 5.23
N LEU A 41 14.12 3.28 6.50
CA LEU A 41 12.93 2.84 7.24
C LEU A 41 11.65 3.44 6.64
N ARG A 42 11.66 4.72 6.22
CA ARG A 42 10.52 5.32 5.51
C ARG A 42 10.20 4.58 4.21
N ILE A 43 11.21 4.30 3.39
CA ILE A 43 11.03 3.57 2.12
C ILE A 43 10.44 2.18 2.39
N PHE A 44 10.99 1.48 3.39
CA PHE A 44 10.50 0.15 3.77
C PHE A 44 9.04 0.17 4.23
N LEU A 45 8.66 1.15 5.08
CA LEU A 45 7.28 1.30 5.53
C LEU A 45 6.34 1.61 4.37
N ILE A 46 6.73 2.51 3.46
CA ILE A 46 5.95 2.85 2.25
C ILE A 46 5.75 1.60 1.38
N ALA A 47 6.81 0.85 1.10
CA ALA A 47 6.73 -0.38 0.30
C ALA A 47 5.83 -1.44 0.95
N ARG A 48 5.90 -1.58 2.27
CA ARG A 48 5.05 -2.52 3.02
C ARG A 48 3.57 -2.14 2.93
N THR A 49 3.23 -0.86 3.11
CA THR A 49 1.85 -0.37 2.99
C THR A 49 1.31 -0.60 1.58
N GLN A 50 2.09 -0.28 0.55
CA GLN A 50 1.71 -0.52 -0.85
C GLN A 50 1.43 -2.01 -1.13
N LYS A 51 2.22 -2.92 -0.55
CA LYS A 51 2.00 -4.37 -0.73
C LYS A 51 0.66 -4.82 -0.13
N ILE A 52 0.30 -4.32 1.05
CA ILE A 52 -0.97 -4.65 1.70
C ILE A 52 -2.15 -4.11 0.88
N ASP A 53 -2.06 -2.87 0.38
CA ASP A 53 -3.11 -2.28 -0.43
C ASP A 53 -3.28 -3.00 -1.77
N LYS A 54 -2.18 -3.40 -2.42
CA LYS A 54 -2.21 -4.23 -3.63
C LYS A 54 -2.86 -5.60 -3.37
N MET A 55 -2.51 -6.28 -2.27
CA MET A 55 -3.14 -7.56 -1.93
C MET A 55 -4.66 -7.42 -1.68
N ARG A 56 -5.09 -6.34 -1.04
CA ARG A 56 -6.53 -6.05 -0.84
C ARG A 56 -7.24 -5.79 -2.16
N GLU A 57 -6.61 -5.04 -3.06
CA GLU A 57 -7.13 -4.76 -4.39
C GLU A 57 -7.24 -6.02 -5.24
N GLU A 58 -6.22 -6.87 -5.27
CA GLU A 58 -6.24 -8.16 -5.97
C GLU A 58 -7.33 -9.10 -5.42
N THR A 59 -7.56 -9.08 -4.10
CA THR A 59 -8.60 -9.91 -3.48
C THR A 59 -9.99 -9.46 -3.90
N ILE A 60 -10.24 -8.14 -3.96
CA ILE A 60 -11.50 -7.58 -4.46
C ILE A 60 -11.65 -7.88 -5.94
N LYS A 61 -10.60 -7.64 -6.73
CA LYS A 61 -10.59 -7.91 -8.16
C LYS A 61 -10.96 -9.36 -8.45
N LYS A 62 -10.26 -10.34 -7.85
CA LYS A 62 -10.59 -11.77 -8.00
C LYS A 62 -12.02 -12.13 -7.59
N ARG A 63 -12.55 -11.51 -6.54
CA ARG A 63 -13.90 -11.82 -6.03
C ARG A 63 -15.01 -11.24 -6.91
N TYR A 64 -14.80 -10.07 -7.49
CA TYR A 64 -15.88 -9.28 -8.07
C TYR A 64 -15.75 -9.08 -9.58
N GLU A 65 -14.56 -9.16 -10.17
CA GLU A 65 -14.31 -8.92 -11.60
C GLU A 65 -15.19 -9.79 -12.51
N ASN A 66 -15.19 -11.11 -12.32
CA ASN A 66 -16.01 -12.03 -13.13
C ASN A 66 -17.52 -11.76 -12.99
N THR A 67 -17.98 -11.44 -11.79
CA THR A 67 -19.40 -11.18 -11.53
C THR A 67 -19.81 -9.85 -12.13
N LEU A 68 -18.98 -8.81 -12.00
CA LEU A 68 -19.24 -7.50 -12.59
C LEU A 68 -19.15 -7.53 -14.11
N GLN A 69 -18.19 -8.23 -14.70
CA GLN A 69 -18.10 -8.39 -16.14
C GLN A 69 -19.36 -9.06 -16.69
N LYS A 70 -19.85 -10.12 -16.03
CA LYS A 70 -21.11 -10.75 -16.41
C LYS A 70 -22.30 -9.80 -16.28
N ILE A 71 -22.39 -8.98 -15.23
CA ILE A 71 -23.51 -8.05 -15.03
C ILE A 71 -23.46 -6.88 -16.04
N LEU A 72 -22.27 -6.30 -16.25
CA LEU A 72 -22.09 -5.10 -17.08
C LEU A 72 -22.23 -5.39 -18.58
N PHE A 73 -21.83 -6.57 -19.04
CA PHE A 73 -21.85 -6.93 -20.47
C PHE A 73 -22.96 -7.93 -20.85
N THR A 74 -23.85 -8.26 -19.92
CA THR A 74 -25.06 -9.03 -20.25
C THR A 74 -26.12 -8.12 -20.85
N LYS A 75 -26.78 -8.56 -21.92
CA LYS A 75 -27.87 -7.83 -22.60
C LYS A 75 -29.21 -7.82 -21.82
N GLU A 76 -29.29 -8.50 -20.68
CA GLU A 76 -30.47 -8.50 -19.81
C GLU A 76 -30.56 -7.20 -19.01
N ASN A 77 -31.77 -6.66 -18.87
CA ASN A 77 -32.04 -5.53 -18.00
C ASN A 77 -32.11 -6.03 -16.55
N ILE A 78 -30.96 -6.06 -15.86
CA ILE A 78 -30.84 -6.59 -14.50
C ILE A 78 -31.26 -5.53 -13.49
N SER A 79 -32.20 -5.86 -12.61
CA SER A 79 -32.66 -4.97 -11.52
C SER A 79 -31.57 -4.73 -10.48
N ILE A 80 -31.58 -3.55 -9.82
CA ILE A 80 -30.66 -3.21 -8.71
C ILE A 80 -30.66 -4.30 -7.62
N THR A 81 -31.82 -4.93 -7.37
CA THR A 81 -31.99 -5.99 -6.38
C THR A 81 -31.29 -7.29 -6.82
N GLU A 82 -31.32 -7.60 -8.12
CA GLU A 82 -30.64 -8.76 -8.70
C GLU A 82 -29.13 -8.55 -8.78
N VAL A 83 -28.68 -7.35 -9.11
CA VAL A 83 -27.26 -6.96 -9.03
C VAL A 83 -26.76 -7.22 -7.61
N ARG A 84 -27.49 -6.76 -6.59
CA ARG A 84 -27.12 -6.98 -5.18
C ARG A 84 -27.08 -8.45 -4.78
N ASN A 85 -27.99 -9.27 -5.33
CA ASN A 85 -28.01 -10.71 -5.12
C ASN A 85 -26.82 -11.41 -5.80
N LYS A 86 -26.55 -11.10 -7.08
CA LYS A 86 -25.44 -11.68 -7.85
C LYS A 86 -24.07 -11.30 -7.27
N LEU A 87 -23.92 -10.09 -6.72
CA LEU A 87 -22.72 -9.69 -5.98
C LEU A 87 -22.62 -10.26 -4.56
N GLY A 88 -23.65 -10.95 -4.04
CA GLY A 88 -23.65 -11.51 -2.69
C GLY A 88 -23.70 -10.45 -1.56
N ILE A 89 -24.19 -9.24 -1.85
CA ILE A 89 -24.22 -8.08 -0.93
C ILE A 89 -25.60 -7.98 -0.23
N LYS A 90 -26.49 -8.96 -0.41
CA LYS A 90 -27.88 -8.90 0.06
C LYS A 90 -27.99 -8.50 1.55
N ASN A 91 -27.17 -9.11 2.41
CA ASN A 91 -27.24 -8.91 3.87
C ASN A 91 -26.01 -8.22 4.47
N ARG A 92 -25.06 -7.74 3.65
CA ARG A 92 -23.83 -7.10 4.14
C ARG A 92 -23.80 -5.63 3.71
N GLN A 93 -23.66 -4.72 4.66
CA GLN A 93 -23.26 -3.35 4.34
C GLN A 93 -21.81 -3.39 3.84
N LEU A 94 -21.60 -2.99 2.59
CA LEU A 94 -20.26 -2.76 2.07
C LEU A 94 -19.59 -1.64 2.88
N LYS A 95 -18.37 -1.88 3.33
CA LYS A 95 -17.56 -0.82 3.95
C LYS A 95 -17.19 0.22 2.89
N GLU A 96 -16.99 1.48 3.29
CA GLU A 96 -16.65 2.59 2.37
C GLU A 96 -15.44 2.28 1.48
N TRP A 97 -14.41 1.60 2.02
CA TRP A 97 -13.24 1.18 1.24
C TRP A 97 -13.57 0.10 0.19
N GLU A 98 -14.53 -0.78 0.44
CA GLU A 98 -14.98 -1.80 -0.52
C GLU A 98 -15.75 -1.11 -1.67
N LYS A 99 -16.61 -0.15 -1.35
CA LYS A 99 -17.35 0.65 -2.34
C LYS A 99 -16.39 1.38 -3.28
N SER A 100 -15.41 2.10 -2.73
CA SER A 100 -14.41 2.82 -3.53
C SER A 100 -13.66 1.88 -4.49
N LYS A 101 -13.23 0.71 -4.04
CA LYS A 101 -12.53 -0.27 -4.87
C LYS A 101 -13.42 -0.90 -5.95
N ILE A 102 -14.69 -1.19 -5.64
CA ILE A 102 -15.66 -1.69 -6.62
C ILE A 102 -15.93 -0.62 -7.69
N THR A 103 -16.12 0.64 -7.31
CA THR A 103 -16.32 1.74 -8.27
C THR A 103 -15.12 1.89 -9.21
N HIS A 104 -13.89 1.84 -8.67
CA HIS A 104 -12.69 1.84 -9.51
C HIS A 104 -12.64 0.66 -10.48
N LEU A 105 -13.02 -0.54 -10.03
CA LEU A 105 -13.09 -1.73 -10.86
C LEU A 105 -14.13 -1.59 -11.99
N ILE A 106 -15.31 -1.02 -11.71
CA ILE A 106 -16.34 -0.74 -12.72
C ILE A 106 -15.79 0.20 -13.79
N ILE A 107 -15.17 1.31 -13.37
CA ILE A 107 -14.60 2.30 -14.28
C ILE A 107 -13.50 1.67 -15.14
N ASP A 108 -12.65 0.83 -14.56
CA ASP A 108 -11.58 0.15 -15.29
C ASP A 108 -12.14 -0.83 -16.33
N LEU A 109 -13.14 -1.63 -15.97
CA LEU A 109 -13.81 -2.56 -16.89
C LEU A 109 -14.49 -1.84 -18.06
N ILE A 110 -15.16 -0.71 -17.81
CA ILE A 110 -15.78 0.11 -18.85
C ILE A 110 -14.70 0.67 -19.80
N LYS A 111 -13.62 1.24 -19.26
CA LYS A 111 -12.50 1.78 -20.06
C LYS A 111 -11.81 0.71 -20.89
N GLN A 112 -11.64 -0.49 -20.34
CA GLN A 112 -11.06 -1.62 -21.08
C GLN A 112 -11.96 -2.02 -22.26
N ASN A 113 -13.28 -2.09 -22.06
CA ASN A 113 -14.21 -2.41 -23.15
C ASN A 113 -14.25 -1.32 -24.23
N GLN A 114 -14.27 -0.04 -23.86
CA GLN A 114 -14.20 1.06 -24.83
C GLN A 114 -12.91 1.04 -25.67
N LYS A 115 -11.78 0.66 -25.07
CA LYS A 115 -10.52 0.46 -25.81
C LYS A 115 -10.55 -0.73 -26.75
N ILE A 116 -11.34 -1.76 -26.44
CA ILE A 116 -11.51 -2.94 -27.29
C ILE A 116 -12.39 -2.58 -28.49
N GLU A 117 -13.52 -1.89 -28.26
CA GLU A 117 -14.43 -1.47 -29.34
C GLU A 117 -13.73 -0.56 -30.37
N LEU A 118 -12.90 0.39 -29.93
CA LEU A 118 -12.11 1.27 -30.79
C LEU A 118 -11.02 0.57 -31.63
N LYS A 119 -10.63 -0.67 -31.27
CA LYS A 119 -9.66 -1.47 -32.02
C LYS A 119 -10.30 -2.38 -33.06
N THR A 120 -11.60 -2.64 -32.95
CA THR A 120 -12.36 -3.49 -33.88
C THR A 120 -12.99 -2.71 -35.04
N GLU A 121 -13.01 -1.38 -34.97
CA GLU A 121 -13.51 -0.49 -36.04
C GLU A 121 -12.40 0.06 -36.97
N GLN A 122 -11.14 -0.38 -36.78
CA GLN A 122 -10.00 -0.11 -37.67
C GLN A 122 -9.62 -1.36 -38.45
#